data_AF-A0A968M4H0-F1
#
_entry.id   AF-A0A968M4H0-F1
#
_cell.length_a   1.000
_cell.length_b   1.000
_cell.length_c   1.000
_cell.angle_alpha   90.00
_cell.angle_beta   90.00
_cell.angle_gamma   90.00
#
_symmetry.space_group_name_H-M   'P 1'
#
loop_
_entity.id
_entity.type
_entity.pdbx_description
1 polymer ?
#
loop_
_entity_poly.entity_id
_entity_poly.type
_entity_poly.pdbx_seq_one_letter_code
_entity_poly.pdbx_strand_id
1 'polypeptide(L)'
;MSLQVTNQGETPVENWQLQFQMAQSTIDQRWNGVFQSQGLRYTVIPADWGRVVQPNQTIDMGFCAKKLGTDYLPKRLLITKSN
;
A
#
# COMPACT_ATOMS: atom_id res chain seq x y z
N MET A 1 7.83 4.44 -6.80
CA MET A 1 6.98 3.24 -6.94
C MET A 1 5.53 3.66 -6.79
N SER A 2 4.65 3.20 -7.68
CA SER A 2 3.20 3.41 -7.58
C SER A 2 2.52 2.10 -7.15
N LEU A 3 1.50 2.21 -6.31
CA LEU A 3 0.67 1.14 -5.79
C LEU A 3 -0.79 1.50 -6.07
N GLN A 4 -1.44 0.70 -6.91
CA GLN A 4 -2.83 0.93 -7.30
C GLN A 4 -3.71 -0.13 -6.64
N VAL A 5 -4.76 0.31 -5.96
CA VAL A 5 -5.75 -0.59 -5.35
C VAL A 5 -7.09 -0.34 -6.02
N THR A 6 -7.55 -1.29 -6.82
CA THR A 6 -8.84 -1.23 -7.52
C THR A 6 -9.84 -2.15 -6.81
N ASN A 7 -11.02 -1.63 -6.49
CA ASN A 7 -12.12 -2.47 -6.03
C ASN A 7 -12.80 -3.12 -7.24
N GLN A 8 -12.57 -4.41 -7.44
CA GLN A 8 -13.19 -5.21 -8.51
C GLN A 8 -14.53 -5.83 -8.11
N GLY A 9 -15.01 -5.58 -6.89
CA GLY A 9 -16.30 -6.05 -6.39
C GLY A 9 -17.45 -5.11 -6.75
N GLU A 10 -18.65 -5.53 -6.37
CA GLU A 10 -19.91 -4.79 -6.63
C GLU A 10 -20.36 -3.91 -5.46
N THR A 11 -19.67 -3.97 -4.31
CA THR A 11 -20.00 -3.20 -3.11
C THR A 11 -18.82 -2.35 -2.64
N PRO A 12 -19.06 -1.22 -1.94
CA PRO A 12 -17.99 -0.40 -1.38
C PRO A 12 -17.14 -1.18 -0.38
N VAL A 13 -15.82 -1.00 -0.46
CA VAL A 13 -14.86 -1.53 0.52
C VAL A 13 -14.42 -0.40 1.45
N GLU A 14 -14.57 -0.62 2.74
CA GLU A 14 -14.22 0.36 3.78
C GLU A 14 -13.16 -0.20 4.73
N ASN A 15 -12.43 0.71 5.37
CA ASN A 15 -11.45 0.40 6.41
C ASN A 15 -10.47 -0.68 5.93
N TRP A 16 -9.84 -0.47 4.78
CA TRP A 16 -8.86 -1.39 4.22
C TRP A 16 -7.44 -0.86 4.44
N GLN A 17 -6.47 -1.76 4.38
CA GLN A 17 -5.05 -1.43 4.38
C GLN A 17 -4.31 -2.37 3.43
N LEU A 18 -3.24 -1.87 2.81
CA LEU A 18 -2.36 -2.67 1.96
C LEU A 18 -1.16 -3.14 2.78
N GLN A 19 -0.91 -4.44 2.77
CA GLN A 19 0.32 -5.02 3.31
C GLN A 19 1.22 -5.49 2.18
N PHE A 20 2.51 -5.23 2.31
CA PHE A 20 3.52 -5.79 1.42
C PHE A 20 4.83 -6.00 2.18
N GLN A 21 5.77 -6.68 1.54
CA GLN A 21 7.10 -6.87 2.06
C GLN A 21 8.13 -6.28 1.14
N MET A 22 9.14 -5.65 1.73
CA MET A 22 10.21 -5.00 1.00
C MET A 22 11.54 -5.33 1.69
N ALA A 23 12.44 -5.93 0.93
CA ALA A 23 13.81 -6.19 1.36
C ALA A 23 14.76 -5.23 0.63
N GLN A 24 16.01 -5.14 1.12
CA GLN A 24 17.12 -4.46 0.45
C GLN A 24 16.76 -3.09 -0.16
N SER A 25 15.92 -2.33 0.54
CA SER A 25 15.48 -0.99 0.14
C SER A 25 14.94 -0.22 1.34
N THR A 26 14.97 1.10 1.25
CA THR A 26 14.51 2.00 2.32
C THR A 26 13.60 3.05 1.73
N ILE A 27 12.37 3.14 2.27
CA ILE A 27 11.37 4.12 1.84
C ILE A 27 11.68 5.49 2.46
N ASP A 28 11.90 6.51 1.62
CA ASP A 28 12.23 7.88 2.03
C ASP A 28 11.05 8.87 1.87
N GLN A 29 10.35 8.84 0.74
CA GLN A 29 9.17 9.69 0.49
C GLN A 29 7.93 8.83 0.32
N ARG A 30 6.78 9.31 0.80
CA ARG A 30 5.49 8.60 0.79
C ARG A 30 4.38 9.60 0.48
N TRP A 31 3.36 9.18 -0.23
CA TRP A 31 2.18 10.00 -0.50
C TRP A 31 0.91 9.15 -0.50
N ASN A 32 -0.23 9.83 -0.32
CA ASN A 32 -1.58 9.25 -0.36
C ASN A 32 -1.83 8.11 0.65
N GLY A 33 -0.98 7.97 1.67
CA GLY A 33 -1.14 7.00 2.73
C GLY A 33 -0.05 7.08 3.80
N VAL A 34 -0.33 6.47 4.95
CA VAL A 34 0.59 6.33 6.08
C VAL A 34 1.22 4.95 6.01
N PHE A 35 2.56 4.91 5.91
CA PHE A 35 3.33 3.66 5.83
C PHE A 35 3.94 3.35 7.20
N GLN A 36 3.52 2.23 7.78
CA GLN A 36 4.08 1.67 9.01
C GLN A 36 4.94 0.45 8.67
N SER A 37 6.10 0.32 9.29
CA SER A 37 7.03 -0.78 9.03
C SER A 37 7.31 -1.61 10.27
N GLN A 38 7.29 -2.93 10.14
CA GLN A 38 7.72 -3.89 11.14
C GLN A 38 8.67 -4.91 10.50
N GLY A 39 9.98 -4.70 10.67
CA GLY A 39 11.01 -5.45 9.96
C GLY A 39 10.87 -5.25 8.43
N LEU A 40 10.68 -6.35 7.69
CA LEU A 40 10.50 -6.31 6.24
C LEU A 40 9.04 -6.06 5.81
N ARG A 41 8.09 -6.04 6.74
CA ARG A 41 6.66 -5.86 6.45
C ARG A 41 6.29 -4.39 6.51
N TYR A 42 5.56 -3.93 5.52
CA TYR A 42 4.98 -2.60 5.45
C TYR A 42 3.45 -2.72 5.44
N THR A 43 2.80 -1.92 6.26
CA THR A 43 1.35 -1.72 6.25
C THR A 43 1.08 -0.28 5.81
N VAL A 44 0.26 -0.12 4.79
CA VAL A 44 -0.15 1.17 4.25
C VAL A 44 -1.60 1.39 4.58
N ILE A 45 -1.86 2.42 5.37
CA ILE A 45 -3.20 2.92 5.66
C ILE A 45 -3.46 4.04 4.64
N PRO A 46 -4.51 3.95 3.81
CA PRO A 46 -4.81 4.99 2.82
C PRO A 46 -5.10 6.33 3.51
N ALA A 47 -4.92 7.43 2.78
CA ALA A 47 -5.42 8.74 3.22
C ALA A 47 -6.95 8.73 3.42
N ASP A 48 -7.49 9.68 4.17
CA ASP A 48 -8.91 9.68 4.56
C ASP A 48 -9.88 9.65 3.37
N TRP A 49 -9.53 10.33 2.27
CA TRP A 49 -10.33 10.31 1.03
C TRP A 49 -10.34 8.95 0.33
N GLY A 50 -9.38 8.07 0.62
CA GLY A 50 -9.22 6.73 0.04
C GLY A 50 -9.66 5.60 0.96
N ARG A 51 -10.22 5.90 2.15
CA ARG A 51 -10.70 4.87 3.10
C ARG A 51 -11.88 4.05 2.58
N VAL A 52 -12.68 4.64 1.70
CA VAL A 52 -13.82 3.99 1.03
C VAL A 52 -13.49 3.88 -0.44
N VAL A 53 -13.55 2.66 -0.98
CA VAL A 53 -13.31 2.38 -2.40
C VAL A 53 -14.59 1.86 -3.01
N GLN A 54 -15.23 2.69 -3.83
CA GLN A 54 -16.44 2.33 -4.58
C GLN A 54 -16.13 1.24 -5.63
N PRO A 55 -17.14 0.49 -6.11
CA PRO A 55 -16.97 -0.43 -7.23
C PRO A 55 -16.25 0.21 -8.41
N ASN A 56 -15.24 -0.46 -8.95
CA ASN A 56 -14.36 -0.01 -10.04
C ASN A 56 -13.51 1.24 -9.73
N GLN A 57 -13.55 1.79 -8.51
CA GLN A 57 -12.68 2.89 -8.11
C GLN A 57 -11.27 2.36 -7.86
N THR A 58 -10.28 3.17 -8.25
CA THR A 58 -8.87 2.94 -7.96
C THR A 58 -8.34 3.99 -7.00
N ILE A 59 -7.64 3.54 -5.96
CA ILE A 59 -6.88 4.39 -5.06
C ILE A 59 -5.40 4.26 -5.40
N ASP A 60 -4.78 5.38 -5.76
CA ASP A 60 -3.36 5.47 -6.07
C ASP A 60 -2.57 5.92 -4.84
N MET A 61 -1.62 5.09 -4.45
CA MET A 61 -0.64 5.38 -3.40
C MET A 61 0.76 5.22 -3.94
N GLY A 62 1.75 5.75 -3.23
CA GLY A 62 3.10 5.51 -3.67
C GLY A 62 4.16 6.01 -2.72
N PHE A 63 5.38 5.68 -3.10
CA PHE A 63 6.55 5.98 -2.33
C PHE A 63 7.81 6.01 -3.20
N CYS A 64 8.80 6.78 -2.78
CA CYS A 64 10.17 6.67 -3.25
C CYS A 64 10.95 5.77 -2.30
N ALA A 65 11.90 5.02 -2.84
CA ALA A 65 12.78 4.19 -2.05
C ALA A 65 14.18 4.14 -2.65
N LYS A 66 15.18 4.09 -1.77
CA LYS A 66 16.57 3.85 -2.15
C LYS A 66 16.80 2.36 -2.25
N LYS A 67 17.36 1.92 -3.38
CA LYS A 67 17.79 0.53 -3.61
C LYS A 67 19.09 0.27 -2.85
N LEU A 68 19.11 -0.80 -2.05
CA LEU A 68 20.28 -1.25 -1.28
C LEU A 68 20.83 -2.61 -1.77
N GLY A 69 20.09 -3.30 -2.64
CA GLY A 69 20.48 -4.61 -3.17
C GLY A 69 19.64 -5.00 -4.39
N THR A 70 19.67 -6.29 -4.75
CA THR A 70 18.95 -6.80 -5.94
C THR A 70 17.49 -7.16 -5.64
N ASP A 71 17.14 -7.43 -4.39
CA ASP A 71 15.79 -7.78 -3.94
C ASP A 71 15.04 -6.58 -3.35
N TYR A 72 14.88 -5.51 -4.15
CA TYR A 72 14.33 -4.21 -3.72
C TYR A 72 12.86 -3.99 -4.07
N LEU A 73 12.23 -4.95 -4.75
CA LEU A 73 10.85 -4.82 -5.21
C LEU A 73 9.86 -5.29 -4.13
N PRO A 74 8.68 -4.66 -4.01
CA PRO A 74 7.60 -5.14 -3.17
C PRO A 74 7.18 -6.56 -3.53
N LYS A 75 6.97 -7.39 -2.51
CA LYS A 75 6.47 -8.76 -2.62
C LYS A 75 5.31 -8.98 -1.67
N ARG A 76 4.53 -10.04 -1.87
CA ARG A 76 3.42 -10.43 -0.99
C ARG A 76 2.43 -9.28 -0.74
N LEU A 77 1.96 -8.63 -1.82
CA LEU A 77 0.94 -7.60 -1.74
C LEU A 77 -0.40 -8.24 -1.34
N LEU A 78 -1.02 -7.72 -0.28
CA LEU A 78 -2.25 -8.24 0.29
C LEU A 78 -3.13 -7.07 0.76
N ILE A 79 -4.42 -7.11 0.45
CA ILE A 79 -5.40 -6.19 1.05
C ILE A 79 -6.00 -6.88 2.27
N THR A 80 -6.04 -6.17 3.40
CA THR A 80 -6.64 -6.65 4.65
C THR A 80 -7.58 -5.60 5.20
N LYS A 81 -8.54 -6.03 6.04
CA LYS A 81 -9.33 -5.09 6.82
C LYS A 81 -8.44 -4.45 7.89
N SER A 82 -8.51 -3.14 8.01
CA SER A 82 -7.95 -2.38 9.12
C SER A 82 -8.74 -2.74 10.37
N ASN A 83 -8.02 -3.03 11.46
CA ASN A 83 -8.62 -3.29 12.78
C ASN A 83 -9.16 -2.00 13.40
#